data_AF-A0A954WWN0-F1
#
_entry.id   AF-A0A954WWN0-F1
#
_cell.length_a   1.000
_cell.length_b   1.000
_cell.length_c   1.000
_cell.angle_alpha   90.00
_cell.angle_beta   90.00
_cell.angle_gamma   90.00
#
_symmetry.space_group_name_H-M   'P 1'
#
loop_
_entity.id
_entity.type
_entity.pdbx_description
1 polymer ?
#
loop_
_entity_poly.entity_id
_entity_poly.type
_entity_poly.pdbx_seq_one_letter_code
_entity_poly.pdbx_strand_id
1 'polypeptide(L)'
;PTVERVILACLQRAPEDRPDSARLLSQALPGGDPLEAAIAAGTTPAPILIANAEDKNRLPFKVGIALLCVVAVGLGITIYNGRKLKRMFETSPQVLSDRCAEIIEELGYSDLPKNTRFGAAVDRKVQKEFASQPIKDRDAWLEMHGSPMFQFWRRWTDGEFMVEEYHGAFVATAKGPIKQNEKEVTVVIDPKGQLLELKVSGLQTKTEDTEQPTIDWSKVLQLAGLELADGTATDLVSDPSVFCIEKVAWEFGTGENKRLVQAGALRGKCNYFEISEIKKKGQDKTDAPKTLWVRIAENSGMVLFSLVKITFVLLAWVNLRASRADLNGALRAAAFVFGLYVIQEVLSLRMTSPTFWRSLLYELWEDRPFGHMIGHAFHICIIYLGIEPYVRRHWPRSLVGLARLLDLRWTDQRIGQELLIGVSAGGFCLIATRLLSLATENAPFETVDDVLSYCQPALFVAVLSNRIATVFLVAFVYTSFCVLVRILVKRVRFEIAILTFFVIFGLMNLLQADDPSANQIFVSLLFPFVFVTLFLRFGFLACCITMFTMYSCTLSLPVNPESWYAGYAFIAFAIPAVLALFGFVTSQGGISKLLTHLEPRLEGQTILPR
;
A
#
# COMPACT_ATOMS: atom_id res chain seq x y z
N PRO A 1 -25.52 -45.21 25.67
CA PRO A 1 -24.62 -46.06 24.85
C PRO A 1 -23.36 -45.34 24.34
N THR A 2 -23.47 -44.21 23.62
CA THR A 2 -22.29 -43.55 23.00
C THR A 2 -21.42 -42.81 24.02
N VAL A 3 -21.99 -41.98 24.90
CA VAL A 3 -21.26 -41.28 25.99
C VAL A 3 -20.50 -42.26 26.88
N GLU A 4 -21.14 -43.37 27.21
CA GLU A 4 -20.60 -44.41 28.07
C GLU A 4 -19.36 -45.09 27.48
N ARG A 5 -19.35 -45.39 26.16
CA ARG A 5 -18.16 -45.90 25.47
C ARG A 5 -16.99 -44.92 25.48
N VAL A 6 -17.28 -43.62 25.39
CA VAL A 6 -16.26 -42.57 25.40
C VAL A 6 -15.64 -42.44 26.79
N ILE A 7 -16.46 -42.48 27.83
CA ILE A 7 -15.99 -42.49 29.22
C ILE A 7 -15.13 -43.74 29.48
N LEU A 8 -15.56 -44.92 29.00
CA LEU A 8 -14.79 -46.16 29.13
C LEU A 8 -13.45 -46.10 28.37
N ALA A 9 -13.40 -45.46 27.20
CA ALA A 9 -12.15 -45.26 26.46
C ALA A 9 -11.17 -44.34 27.20
N CYS A 10 -11.64 -43.30 27.91
CA CYS A 10 -10.80 -42.48 28.79
C CYS A 10 -10.22 -43.24 29.99
N LEU A 11 -10.94 -44.25 30.46
CA LEU A 11 -10.60 -45.02 31.66
C LEU A 11 -9.76 -46.26 31.36
N GLN A 12 -9.36 -46.46 30.10
CA GLN A 12 -8.44 -47.51 29.68
C GLN A 12 -7.15 -47.49 30.53
N ARG A 13 -6.73 -48.68 30.96
CA ARG A 13 -5.60 -48.81 31.90
C ARG A 13 -4.27 -48.55 31.21
N ALA A 14 -4.14 -48.99 29.96
CA ALA A 14 -3.01 -48.67 29.10
C ALA A 14 -3.17 -47.24 28.53
N PRO A 15 -2.12 -46.39 28.57
CA PRO A 15 -2.18 -45.03 28.04
C PRO A 15 -2.46 -44.97 26.53
N GLU A 16 -1.94 -45.95 25.77
CA GLU A 16 -2.08 -46.04 24.31
C GLU A 16 -3.49 -46.44 23.84
N ASP A 17 -4.32 -47.00 24.73
CA ASP A 17 -5.72 -47.33 24.43
C ASP A 17 -6.69 -46.18 24.74
N ARG A 18 -6.17 -45.07 25.27
CA ARG A 18 -6.96 -43.85 25.51
C ARG A 18 -7.02 -43.01 24.25
N PRO A 19 -8.06 -42.19 24.06
CA PRO A 19 -8.08 -41.25 22.94
C PRO A 19 -6.89 -40.30 22.99
N ASP A 20 -6.10 -40.27 21.90
CA ASP A 20 -4.82 -39.55 21.77
C ASP A 20 -4.90 -38.04 22.01
N SER A 21 -6.11 -37.48 22.00
CA SER A 21 -6.33 -36.05 22.24
C SER A 21 -7.75 -35.77 22.70
N ALA A 22 -7.91 -34.66 23.41
CA ALA A 22 -9.23 -34.10 23.75
C ALA A 22 -10.14 -33.90 22.52
N ARG A 23 -9.55 -33.78 21.31
CA ARG A 23 -10.26 -33.68 20.02
C ARG A 23 -10.96 -34.97 19.62
N LEU A 24 -10.29 -36.12 19.72
CA LEU A 24 -10.92 -37.43 19.43
C LEU A 24 -12.04 -37.74 20.45
N LEU A 25 -11.84 -37.29 21.69
CA LEU A 25 -12.85 -37.41 22.73
C LEU A 25 -14.10 -36.58 22.43
N SER A 26 -13.94 -35.32 22.02
CA SER A 26 -15.08 -34.45 21.70
C SER A 26 -15.86 -34.94 20.49
N GLN A 27 -15.20 -35.54 19.49
CA GLN A 27 -15.85 -36.12 18.31
C GLN A 27 -16.70 -37.36 18.64
N ALA A 28 -16.32 -38.12 19.67
CA ALA A 28 -17.01 -39.34 20.04
C ALA A 28 -18.24 -39.07 20.95
N LEU A 29 -18.34 -37.89 21.55
CA LEU A 29 -19.49 -37.49 22.38
C LEU A 29 -20.71 -37.09 21.50
N PRO A 30 -21.94 -37.49 21.89
CA PRO A 30 -23.16 -37.01 21.24
C PRO A 30 -23.33 -35.51 21.51
N GLY A 31 -23.19 -34.69 20.46
CA GLY A 31 -23.22 -33.23 20.54
C GLY A 31 -22.69 -32.51 19.30
N GLY A 32 -21.95 -33.20 18.42
CA GLY A 32 -21.44 -32.61 17.17
C GLY A 32 -20.23 -31.71 17.38
N ASP A 33 -20.01 -30.77 16.45
CA ASP A 33 -18.90 -29.81 16.53
C ASP A 33 -19.12 -28.88 17.74
N PRO A 34 -18.18 -28.80 18.70
CA PRO A 34 -18.33 -27.95 19.90
C PRO A 34 -18.57 -26.47 19.56
N LEU A 35 -18.14 -26.00 18.39
CA LEU A 35 -18.48 -24.66 17.92
C LEU A 35 -19.98 -24.55 17.58
N GLU A 36 -20.52 -25.49 16.83
CA GLU A 36 -21.95 -25.53 16.47
C GLU A 36 -22.84 -25.68 17.71
N ALA A 37 -22.42 -26.47 18.69
CA ALA A 37 -23.12 -26.59 19.96
C ALA A 37 -23.17 -25.27 20.73
N ALA A 38 -22.07 -24.51 20.78
CA ALA A 38 -22.03 -23.21 21.42
C ALA A 38 -22.92 -22.16 20.71
N ILE A 39 -22.97 -22.21 19.37
CA ILE A 39 -23.84 -21.37 18.54
C ILE A 39 -25.31 -21.72 18.79
N ALA A 40 -25.66 -23.00 18.78
CA ALA A 40 -27.03 -23.48 19.02
C ALA A 40 -27.51 -23.12 20.44
N ALA A 41 -26.62 -23.11 21.42
CA ALA A 41 -26.90 -22.67 22.79
C ALA A 41 -26.99 -21.14 22.94
N GLY A 42 -26.71 -20.35 21.88
CA GLY A 42 -26.70 -18.89 21.94
C GLY A 42 -25.57 -18.30 22.82
N THR A 43 -24.61 -19.13 23.20
CA THR A 43 -23.44 -18.74 24.01
C THR A 43 -22.34 -18.17 23.12
N THR A 44 -21.49 -17.28 23.67
CA THR A 44 -20.33 -16.78 22.92
C THR A 44 -19.22 -17.84 23.00
N PRO A 45 -18.75 -18.40 21.86
CA PRO A 45 -17.69 -19.40 21.87
C PRO A 45 -16.39 -18.84 22.44
N ALA A 46 -15.65 -19.66 23.20
CA ALA A 46 -14.32 -19.33 23.68
C ALA A 46 -13.30 -19.26 22.52
N PRO A 47 -12.19 -18.49 22.64
CA PRO A 47 -11.23 -18.31 21.54
C PRO A 47 -10.61 -19.65 21.09
N ILE A 48 -10.27 -20.51 22.05
CA ILE A 48 -9.73 -21.85 21.79
C ILE A 48 -10.71 -22.74 21.01
N LEU A 49 -12.02 -22.56 21.17
CA LEU A 49 -13.02 -23.35 20.44
C LEU A 49 -13.07 -22.95 18.96
N ILE A 50 -12.82 -21.66 18.64
CA ILE A 50 -12.78 -21.18 17.26
C ILE A 50 -11.51 -21.68 16.55
N ALA A 51 -10.35 -21.57 17.19
CA ALA A 51 -9.10 -22.07 16.62
C ALA A 51 -9.16 -23.58 16.32
N ASN A 52 -9.90 -24.33 17.13
CA ASN A 52 -10.05 -25.80 17.02
C ASN A 52 -11.34 -26.25 16.30
N ALA A 53 -12.15 -25.34 15.74
CA ALA A 53 -13.43 -25.69 15.10
C ALA A 53 -13.26 -26.64 13.91
N GLU A 54 -14.17 -27.59 13.68
CA GLU A 54 -13.98 -28.56 12.60
C GLU A 54 -14.45 -28.01 11.25
N ASP A 55 -13.57 -27.93 10.26
CA ASP A 55 -13.94 -27.54 8.90
C ASP A 55 -14.50 -28.73 8.11
N LYS A 56 -15.83 -28.89 8.17
CA LYS A 56 -16.55 -29.95 7.46
C LYS A 56 -16.56 -29.77 5.94
N ASN A 57 -16.32 -28.56 5.44
CA ASN A 57 -16.36 -28.25 4.02
C ASN A 57 -14.96 -28.24 3.41
N ARG A 58 -14.58 -29.35 2.79
CA ARG A 58 -13.40 -29.38 1.92
C ARG A 58 -13.71 -28.70 0.59
N LEU A 59 -12.80 -27.85 0.13
CA LEU A 59 -12.89 -27.24 -1.20
C LEU A 59 -12.75 -28.33 -2.29
N PRO A 60 -13.77 -28.56 -3.14
CA PRO A 60 -13.68 -29.57 -4.17
C PRO A 60 -12.52 -29.26 -5.13
N PHE A 61 -11.79 -30.28 -5.55
CA PHE A 61 -10.61 -30.13 -6.44
C PHE A 61 -10.92 -29.33 -7.71
N LYS A 62 -12.07 -29.60 -8.35
CA LYS A 62 -12.54 -28.87 -9.56
C LYS A 62 -12.76 -27.38 -9.29
N VAL A 63 -13.30 -27.04 -8.12
CA VAL A 63 -13.48 -25.64 -7.70
C VAL A 63 -12.12 -24.98 -7.47
N GLY A 64 -11.18 -25.69 -6.85
CA GLY A 64 -9.81 -25.19 -6.67
C GLY A 64 -9.10 -24.90 -7.99
N ILE A 65 -9.26 -25.75 -9.01
CA ILE A 65 -8.73 -25.48 -10.36
C ILE A 65 -9.41 -24.26 -10.97
N ALA A 66 -10.73 -24.15 -10.89
CA ALA A 66 -11.45 -22.99 -11.43
C ALA A 66 -10.97 -21.67 -10.79
N LEU A 67 -10.74 -21.67 -9.48
CA LEU A 67 -10.17 -20.54 -8.75
C LEU A 67 -8.76 -20.20 -9.24
N LEU A 68 -7.88 -21.20 -9.42
CA LEU A 68 -6.54 -20.99 -10.01
C LEU A 68 -6.60 -20.41 -11.42
N CYS A 69 -7.56 -20.82 -12.24
CA CYS A 69 -7.76 -20.24 -13.57
C CYS A 69 -8.13 -18.76 -13.49
N VAL A 70 -9.01 -18.37 -12.55
CA VAL A 70 -9.36 -16.95 -12.32
C VAL A 70 -8.11 -16.14 -11.93
N VAL A 71 -7.27 -16.69 -11.04
CA VAL A 71 -6.00 -16.06 -10.66
C VAL A 71 -5.09 -15.89 -11.89
N ALA A 72 -4.89 -16.96 -12.68
CA ALA A 72 -4.04 -16.92 -13.86
C ALA A 72 -4.52 -15.88 -14.90
N VAL A 73 -5.83 -15.80 -15.14
CA VAL A 73 -6.43 -14.81 -16.05
C VAL A 73 -6.27 -13.40 -15.50
N GLY A 74 -6.55 -13.17 -14.21
CA GLY A 74 -6.42 -11.86 -13.58
C GLY A 74 -4.98 -11.34 -13.62
N LEU A 75 -4.00 -12.16 -13.22
CA LEU A 75 -2.59 -11.79 -13.29
C LEU A 75 -2.13 -11.60 -14.75
N GLY A 76 -2.53 -12.50 -15.66
CA GLY A 76 -2.16 -12.42 -17.08
C GLY A 76 -2.66 -11.16 -17.77
N ILE A 77 -3.88 -10.71 -17.45
CA ILE A 77 -4.44 -9.46 -17.97
C ILE A 77 -3.65 -8.25 -17.47
N THR A 78 -3.29 -8.20 -16.20
CA THR A 78 -2.48 -7.10 -15.63
C THR A 78 -1.10 -7.05 -16.28
N ILE A 79 -0.44 -8.20 -16.43
CA ILE A 79 0.86 -8.35 -17.10
C ILE A 79 0.80 -7.84 -18.55
N TYR A 80 -0.23 -8.23 -19.29
CA TYR A 80 -0.41 -7.82 -20.69
C TYR A 80 -0.54 -6.30 -20.83
N ASN A 81 -1.30 -5.66 -19.94
CA ASN A 81 -1.50 -4.21 -19.98
C ASN A 81 -0.23 -3.42 -19.66
N GLY A 82 0.58 -3.91 -18.71
CA GLY A 82 1.84 -3.28 -18.32
C GLY A 82 2.76 -3.01 -19.52
N ARG A 83 2.75 -3.87 -20.55
CA ARG A 83 3.58 -3.70 -21.76
C ARG A 83 3.43 -2.35 -22.45
N LYS A 84 2.26 -1.70 -22.35
CA LYS A 84 2.02 -0.39 -22.96
C LYS A 84 2.73 0.77 -22.25
N LEU A 85 3.12 0.60 -20.99
CA LEU A 85 3.94 1.57 -20.26
C LEU A 85 5.46 1.33 -20.42
N LYS A 86 5.90 0.37 -21.27
CA LYS A 86 7.33 0.03 -21.47
C LYS A 86 8.18 1.26 -21.86
N ARG A 87 7.63 2.16 -22.68
CA ARG A 87 8.32 3.38 -23.16
C ARG A 87 8.55 4.44 -22.06
N MET A 88 7.95 4.28 -20.88
CA MET A 88 8.02 5.29 -19.82
C MET A 88 9.27 5.17 -18.93
N PHE A 89 9.98 4.03 -18.98
CA PHE A 89 11.06 3.69 -18.03
C PHE A 89 12.28 3.06 -18.72
N GLU A 90 12.82 3.73 -19.75
CA GLU A 90 13.98 3.22 -20.49
C GLU A 90 15.28 3.36 -19.69
N THR A 91 15.49 4.51 -19.05
CA THR A 91 16.71 4.83 -18.31
C THR A 91 16.65 4.33 -16.86
N SER A 92 17.77 3.78 -16.36
CA SER A 92 17.85 3.34 -14.96
C SER A 92 17.96 4.52 -13.98
N PRO A 93 17.49 4.37 -12.72
CA PRO A 93 17.59 5.40 -11.70
C PRO A 93 19.03 5.82 -11.40
N GLN A 94 20.00 4.90 -11.53
CA GLN A 94 21.41 5.19 -11.31
C GLN A 94 21.95 6.14 -12.38
N VAL A 95 21.64 5.89 -13.66
CA VAL A 95 22.06 6.75 -14.77
C VAL A 95 21.41 8.14 -14.65
N LEU A 96 20.14 8.22 -14.27
CA LEU A 96 19.46 9.49 -14.01
C LEU A 96 20.05 10.23 -12.79
N SER A 97 20.42 9.50 -11.75
CA SER A 97 21.10 10.04 -10.57
C SER A 97 22.45 10.65 -10.93
N ASP A 98 23.25 9.97 -11.74
CA ASP A 98 24.55 10.45 -12.22
C ASP A 98 24.36 11.66 -13.13
N ARG A 99 23.35 11.64 -14.01
CA ARG A 99 22.99 12.80 -14.84
C ARG A 99 22.65 14.05 -14.02
N CYS A 100 21.93 13.91 -12.90
CA CYS A 100 21.68 15.04 -11.99
C CYS A 100 22.99 15.60 -11.40
N ALA A 101 23.99 14.74 -11.11
CA ALA A 101 25.28 15.15 -10.59
C ALA A 101 26.14 15.85 -11.67
N GLU A 102 26.11 15.37 -12.92
CA GLU A 102 26.75 16.04 -14.06
C GLU A 102 26.18 17.44 -14.26
N ILE A 103 24.84 17.57 -14.31
CA ILE A 103 24.16 18.86 -14.50
C ILE A 103 24.59 19.89 -13.45
N ILE A 104 24.65 19.50 -12.18
CA ILE A 104 24.97 20.43 -11.09
C ILE A 104 26.47 20.81 -11.08
N GLU A 105 27.34 19.88 -11.50
CA GLU A 105 28.77 20.14 -11.71
C GLU A 105 29.01 21.09 -12.88
N GLU A 106 28.31 20.90 -14.01
CA GLU A 106 28.34 21.80 -15.18
C GLU A 106 27.86 23.22 -14.83
N LEU A 107 26.94 23.36 -13.88
CA LEU A 107 26.49 24.65 -13.32
C LEU A 107 27.46 25.26 -12.30
N GLY A 108 28.61 24.61 -12.06
CA GLY A 108 29.70 25.10 -11.23
C GLY A 108 29.57 24.76 -9.75
N TYR A 109 28.76 23.78 -9.37
CA TYR A 109 28.61 23.31 -7.98
C TYR A 109 29.31 21.96 -7.79
N SER A 110 30.62 22.00 -7.54
CA SER A 110 31.44 20.80 -7.28
C SER A 110 31.44 20.37 -5.81
N ASP A 111 31.21 21.30 -4.87
CA ASP A 111 31.12 21.03 -3.44
C ASP A 111 29.67 20.73 -3.07
N LEU A 112 29.24 19.47 -3.25
CA LEU A 112 27.90 19.04 -2.91
C LEU A 112 27.82 18.52 -1.47
N PRO A 113 26.71 18.77 -0.76
CA PRO A 113 26.48 18.18 0.55
C PRO A 113 26.59 16.65 0.56
N LYS A 114 27.00 16.10 1.70
CA LYS A 114 27.23 14.65 1.84
C LYS A 114 25.94 13.82 1.82
N ASN A 115 24.84 14.34 2.37
CA ASN A 115 23.58 13.59 2.41
C ASN A 115 22.83 13.81 1.10
N THR A 116 22.60 12.73 0.34
CA THR A 116 21.91 12.78 -0.95
C THR A 116 20.80 11.76 -1.06
N ARG A 117 19.67 12.13 -1.66
CA ARG A 117 18.55 11.22 -1.96
C ARG A 117 18.10 11.42 -3.39
N PHE A 118 17.60 10.37 -3.98
CA PHE A 118 16.92 10.46 -5.26
C PHE A 118 15.67 9.61 -5.23
N GLY A 119 14.73 9.98 -6.08
CA GLY A 119 13.48 9.27 -6.27
C GLY A 119 12.83 9.70 -7.56
N ALA A 120 11.60 9.25 -7.75
CA ALA A 120 10.78 9.72 -8.84
C ALA A 120 9.48 10.31 -8.30
N ALA A 121 8.90 11.18 -9.09
CA ALA A 121 7.59 11.75 -8.87
C ALA A 121 6.79 11.65 -10.17
N VAL A 122 5.47 11.63 -10.01
CA VAL A 122 4.54 11.76 -11.13
C VAL A 122 3.84 13.10 -11.04
N ASP A 123 3.85 13.87 -12.13
CA ASP A 123 3.00 15.05 -12.21
C ASP A 123 1.53 14.60 -12.35
N ARG A 124 0.80 14.71 -11.25
CA ARG A 124 -0.62 14.30 -11.17
C ARG A 124 -1.51 15.03 -12.17
N LYS A 125 -1.19 16.26 -12.57
CA LYS A 125 -1.99 17.02 -13.55
C LYS A 125 -1.82 16.42 -14.93
N VAL A 126 -0.56 16.29 -15.36
CA VAL A 126 -0.20 15.68 -16.65
C VAL A 126 -0.69 14.23 -16.70
N GLN A 127 -0.63 13.50 -15.58
CA GLN A 127 -1.19 12.16 -15.45
C GLN A 127 -2.71 12.15 -15.69
N LYS A 128 -3.44 13.13 -15.16
CA LYS A 128 -4.88 13.25 -15.36
C LYS A 128 -5.23 13.58 -16.81
N GLU A 129 -4.45 14.46 -17.44
CA GLU A 129 -4.61 14.82 -18.86
C GLU A 129 -4.27 13.66 -19.79
N PHE A 130 -3.21 12.90 -19.50
CA PHE A 130 -2.91 11.67 -20.22
C PHE A 130 -4.03 10.62 -20.03
N ALA A 131 -4.56 10.50 -18.80
CA ALA A 131 -5.63 9.58 -18.51
C ALA A 131 -6.96 9.94 -19.22
N SER A 132 -7.21 11.22 -19.48
CA SER A 132 -8.39 11.67 -20.25
C SER A 132 -8.26 11.46 -21.76
N GLN A 133 -7.06 11.19 -22.27
CA GLN A 133 -6.88 10.84 -23.68
C GLN A 133 -7.46 9.45 -23.99
N PRO A 134 -8.21 9.30 -25.12
CA PRO A 134 -8.67 8.00 -25.59
C PRO A 134 -7.52 7.01 -25.76
N ILE A 135 -7.73 5.74 -25.41
CA ILE A 135 -6.67 4.70 -25.43
C ILE A 135 -5.91 4.65 -26.77
N LYS A 136 -6.61 4.87 -27.88
CA LYS A 136 -6.05 4.86 -29.25
C LYS A 136 -5.09 6.02 -29.53
N ASP A 137 -5.27 7.16 -28.86
CA ASP A 137 -4.51 8.40 -29.11
C ASP A 137 -3.37 8.57 -28.10
N ARG A 138 -3.30 7.71 -27.07
CA ARG A 138 -2.27 7.77 -26.02
C ARG A 138 -0.85 7.56 -26.55
N ASP A 139 -0.65 6.68 -27.53
CA ASP A 139 0.68 6.46 -28.11
C ASP A 139 1.14 7.71 -28.88
N ALA A 140 0.24 8.32 -29.67
CA ALA A 140 0.50 9.59 -30.36
C ALA A 140 0.73 10.74 -29.37
N TRP A 141 -0.01 10.76 -28.25
CA TRP A 141 0.18 11.75 -27.19
C TRP A 141 1.56 11.63 -26.55
N LEU A 142 2.02 10.39 -26.26
CA LEU A 142 3.37 10.13 -25.72
C LEU A 142 4.47 10.45 -26.73
N GLU A 143 4.22 10.25 -28.03
CA GLU A 143 5.18 10.64 -29.08
C GLU A 143 5.27 12.17 -29.22
N MET A 144 4.15 12.89 -29.05
CA MET A 144 4.09 14.34 -29.16
C MET A 144 4.62 15.07 -27.92
N HIS A 145 4.29 14.57 -26.73
CA HIS A 145 4.61 15.23 -25.45
C HIS A 145 5.81 14.60 -24.74
N GLY A 146 6.23 13.40 -25.14
CA GLY A 146 7.22 12.59 -24.43
C GLY A 146 6.60 11.84 -23.24
N SER A 147 7.36 11.72 -22.15
CA SER A 147 6.88 11.20 -20.86
C SER A 147 6.94 12.28 -19.75
N PRO A 148 6.32 13.47 -19.95
CA PRO A 148 6.43 14.60 -19.02
C PRO A 148 5.76 14.32 -17.66
N MET A 149 4.94 13.28 -17.60
CA MET A 149 4.37 12.79 -16.33
C MET A 149 5.45 12.33 -15.37
N PHE A 150 6.59 11.83 -15.85
CA PHE A 150 7.63 11.26 -15.00
C PHE A 150 8.74 12.25 -14.76
N GLN A 151 9.06 12.45 -13.48
CA GLN A 151 10.12 13.34 -13.05
C GLN A 151 11.05 12.55 -12.15
N PHE A 152 12.33 12.54 -12.50
CA PHE A 152 13.35 12.01 -11.61
C PHE A 152 13.97 13.16 -10.84
N TRP A 153 14.11 13.02 -9.54
CA TRP A 153 14.66 14.07 -8.69
C TRP A 153 15.84 13.53 -7.88
N ARG A 154 16.84 14.39 -7.68
CA ARG A 154 17.93 14.18 -6.75
C ARG A 154 18.13 15.41 -5.88
N ARG A 155 18.24 15.19 -4.57
CA ARG A 155 18.44 16.19 -3.53
C ARG A 155 19.77 15.96 -2.82
N TRP A 156 20.43 17.04 -2.41
CA TRP A 156 21.59 17.05 -1.53
C TRP A 156 21.36 18.05 -0.41
N THR A 157 21.67 17.70 0.83
CA THR A 157 21.54 18.61 1.98
C THR A 157 22.69 18.40 2.97
N ASP A 158 23.12 19.47 3.64
CA ASP A 158 24.07 19.39 4.75
C ASP A 158 23.41 18.89 6.05
N GLY A 159 22.07 19.02 6.15
CA GLY A 159 21.26 18.55 7.27
C GLY A 159 20.67 17.15 7.06
N GLU A 160 19.64 16.83 7.84
CA GLU A 160 18.84 15.61 7.70
C GLU A 160 17.56 15.88 6.89
N PHE A 161 17.14 14.92 6.08
CA PHE A 161 15.88 15.01 5.33
C PHE A 161 14.69 14.95 6.29
N MET A 162 13.76 15.89 6.12
CA MET A 162 12.55 15.96 6.94
C MET A 162 11.46 15.04 6.37
N VAL A 163 10.86 14.22 7.23
CA VAL A 163 9.70 13.39 6.86
C VAL A 163 8.49 14.28 6.57
N GLU A 164 8.03 14.29 5.32
CA GLU A 164 6.90 15.11 4.88
C GLU A 164 5.55 14.53 5.31
N GLU A 165 5.35 13.23 5.09
CA GLU A 165 4.04 12.59 5.21
C GLU A 165 3.99 11.60 6.38
N TYR A 166 3.05 11.80 7.31
CA TYR A 166 2.94 10.99 8.53
C TYR A 166 2.66 9.50 8.28
N HIS A 167 2.01 9.19 7.16
CA HIS A 167 1.70 7.81 6.74
C HIS A 167 2.46 7.39 5.47
N GLY A 168 3.37 8.24 4.98
CA GLY A 168 4.11 7.99 3.76
C GLY A 168 5.26 7.02 4.01
N ALA A 169 5.50 6.10 3.08
CA ALA A 169 6.66 5.19 3.15
C ALA A 169 8.00 5.91 2.84
N PHE A 170 7.94 7.17 2.40
CA PHE A 170 9.07 7.95 1.90
C PHE A 170 9.47 9.07 2.85
N VAL A 171 10.78 9.16 3.11
CA VAL A 171 11.37 10.15 4.01
C VAL A 171 11.68 11.48 3.31
N ALA A 172 11.73 11.50 1.97
CA ALA A 172 12.00 12.72 1.18
C ALA A 172 11.25 12.68 -0.15
N THR A 173 10.68 13.82 -0.58
CA THR A 173 10.14 14.01 -1.92
C THR A 173 10.88 15.13 -2.67
N ALA A 174 10.57 15.35 -3.95
CA ALA A 174 11.11 16.47 -4.71
C ALA A 174 10.77 17.85 -4.10
N LYS A 175 9.61 17.96 -3.44
CA LYS A 175 9.05 19.24 -2.96
C LYS A 175 9.08 19.37 -1.43
N GLY A 176 9.95 18.61 -0.77
CA GLY A 176 10.07 18.67 0.68
C GLY A 176 10.48 20.03 1.21
N PRO A 177 10.14 20.32 2.49
CA PRO A 177 10.51 21.57 3.11
C PRO A 177 12.03 21.71 3.14
N ILE A 178 12.50 22.87 2.69
CA ILE A 178 13.91 23.27 2.75
C ILE A 178 14.12 23.97 4.09
N LYS A 179 15.06 23.49 4.90
CA LYS A 179 15.43 24.18 6.14
C LYS A 179 16.12 25.50 5.78
N GLN A 180 15.63 26.60 6.36
CA GLN A 180 16.27 27.90 6.19
C GLN A 180 17.70 27.84 6.77
N ASN A 181 18.66 28.38 6.03
CA ASN A 181 20.10 28.44 6.36
C ASN A 181 20.92 27.15 6.16
N GLU A 182 20.31 26.05 5.72
CA GLU A 182 21.07 24.87 5.28
C GLU A 182 21.28 24.90 3.76
N LYS A 183 22.47 24.49 3.31
CA LYS A 183 22.76 24.32 1.90
C LYS A 183 22.01 23.11 1.40
N GLU A 184 21.05 23.35 0.52
CA GLU A 184 20.28 22.30 -0.12
C GLU A 184 20.29 22.50 -1.63
N VAL A 185 20.42 21.40 -2.36
CA VAL A 185 20.41 21.37 -3.81
C VAL A 185 19.37 20.37 -4.25
N THR A 186 18.43 20.79 -5.09
CA THR A 186 17.40 19.95 -5.68
C THR A 186 17.48 20.07 -7.19
N VAL A 187 17.63 18.93 -7.87
CA VAL A 187 17.62 18.82 -9.33
C VAL A 187 16.50 17.88 -9.73
N VAL A 188 15.64 18.30 -10.64
CA VAL A 188 14.59 17.49 -11.24
C VAL A 188 14.79 17.44 -12.74
N ILE A 189 14.80 16.23 -13.29
CA ILE A 189 14.98 15.95 -14.71
C ILE A 189 13.84 15.10 -15.25
N ASP A 190 13.63 15.19 -16.56
CA ASP A 190 12.74 14.27 -17.28
C ASP A 190 13.41 12.89 -17.50
N PRO A 191 12.70 11.88 -18.02
CA PRO A 191 13.27 10.55 -18.26
C PRO A 191 14.39 10.51 -19.32
N LYS A 192 14.53 11.58 -20.12
CA LYS A 192 15.59 11.76 -21.12
C LYS A 192 16.84 12.45 -20.55
N GLY A 193 16.78 12.93 -19.31
CA GLY A 193 17.88 13.64 -18.65
C GLY A 193 17.92 15.14 -18.91
N GLN A 194 16.81 15.74 -19.35
CA GLN A 194 16.64 17.19 -19.55
C GLN A 194 16.21 17.85 -18.24
N LEU A 195 16.77 19.02 -17.93
CA LEU A 195 16.48 19.79 -16.72
C LEU A 195 15.04 20.34 -16.73
N LEU A 196 14.28 20.04 -15.68
CA LEU A 196 12.93 20.57 -15.44
C LEU A 196 12.89 21.58 -14.30
N GLU A 197 13.61 21.30 -13.21
CA GLU A 197 13.64 22.16 -12.02
C GLU A 197 15.02 22.12 -11.37
N LEU A 198 15.52 23.27 -10.94
CA LEU A 198 16.73 23.45 -10.14
C LEU A 198 16.43 24.39 -8.98
N LYS A 199 16.81 24.00 -7.77
CA LYS A 199 16.78 24.87 -6.59
C LYS A 199 18.06 24.69 -5.81
N VAL A 200 18.77 25.80 -5.56
CA VAL A 200 19.97 25.83 -4.72
C VAL A 200 19.78 26.88 -3.62
N SER A 201 19.71 26.43 -2.37
CA SER A 201 19.53 27.26 -1.17
C SER A 201 20.78 27.27 -0.29
N GLY A 202 20.76 28.07 0.78
CA GLY A 202 21.87 28.14 1.77
C GLY A 202 23.14 28.84 1.27
N LEU A 203 23.09 29.52 0.13
CA LEU A 203 24.20 30.31 -0.42
C LEU A 203 24.34 31.72 0.21
N GLN A 204 23.45 32.07 1.16
CA GLN A 204 23.45 33.37 1.83
C GLN A 204 24.60 33.45 2.85
N THR A 205 25.69 34.10 2.47
CA THR A 205 26.76 34.52 3.39
C THR A 205 26.79 36.04 3.44
N LYS A 206 27.13 36.59 4.61
CA LYS A 206 27.00 38.01 5.03
C LYS A 206 27.79 39.04 4.19
N THR A 207 28.47 38.63 3.14
CA THR A 207 29.34 39.50 2.34
C THR A 207 28.75 39.63 0.93
N GLU A 208 28.21 40.82 0.67
CA GLU A 208 27.78 41.28 -0.64
C GLU A 208 29.03 41.74 -1.41
N ASP A 209 29.59 40.87 -2.25
CA ASP A 209 30.61 41.29 -3.23
C ASP A 209 29.92 41.78 -4.51
N THR A 210 30.37 42.95 -4.98
CA THR A 210 29.62 43.89 -5.83
C THR A 210 29.88 43.76 -7.34
N GLU A 211 30.56 42.71 -7.82
CA GLU A 211 30.66 42.44 -9.26
C GLU A 211 30.47 40.94 -9.51
N GLN A 212 29.33 40.59 -10.11
CA GLN A 212 29.00 39.21 -10.44
C GLN A 212 29.22 38.98 -11.93
N PRO A 213 29.96 37.94 -12.34
CA PRO A 213 30.10 37.59 -13.74
C PRO A 213 28.71 37.28 -14.32
N THR A 214 28.44 37.78 -15.52
CA THR A 214 27.21 37.51 -16.25
C THR A 214 27.12 36.03 -16.58
N ILE A 215 25.99 35.41 -16.25
CA ILE A 215 25.76 34.00 -16.53
C ILE A 215 25.38 33.80 -18.00
N ASP A 216 25.88 32.73 -18.60
CA ASP A 216 25.51 32.32 -19.95
C ASP A 216 24.22 31.48 -19.91
N TRP A 217 23.07 32.16 -20.00
CA TRP A 217 21.75 31.54 -20.00
C TRP A 217 21.54 30.52 -21.13
N SER A 218 22.28 30.64 -22.24
CA SER A 218 22.21 29.68 -23.36
C SER A 218 22.61 28.28 -22.91
N LYS A 219 23.69 28.16 -22.13
CA LYS A 219 24.16 26.87 -21.59
C LYS A 219 23.15 26.25 -20.62
N VAL A 220 22.50 27.07 -19.78
CA VAL A 220 21.49 26.57 -18.83
C VAL A 220 20.25 26.05 -19.58
N LEU A 221 19.79 26.77 -20.61
CA LEU A 221 18.65 26.35 -21.43
C LEU A 221 18.96 25.08 -22.24
N GLN A 222 20.20 24.91 -22.71
CA GLN A 222 20.62 23.67 -23.38
C GLN A 222 20.49 22.43 -22.49
N LEU A 223 20.72 22.56 -21.17
CA LEU A 223 20.50 21.45 -20.22
C LEU A 223 19.03 21.03 -20.14
N ALA A 224 18.09 21.94 -20.42
CA ALA A 224 16.67 21.66 -20.56
C ALA A 224 16.26 21.24 -21.98
N GLY A 225 17.21 21.15 -22.92
CA GLY A 225 16.93 20.90 -24.34
C GLY A 225 16.23 22.06 -25.06
N LEU A 226 16.39 23.29 -24.56
CA LEU A 226 15.81 24.51 -25.12
C LEU A 226 16.89 25.39 -25.75
N GLU A 227 16.59 26.01 -26.87
CA GLU A 227 17.47 26.99 -27.51
C GLU A 227 16.97 28.40 -27.25
N LEU A 228 17.84 29.30 -26.77
CA LEU A 228 17.47 30.68 -26.44
C LEU A 228 16.81 31.43 -27.61
N ALA A 229 17.14 31.07 -28.85
CA ALA A 229 16.56 31.67 -30.06
C ALA A 229 15.05 31.40 -30.23
N ASP A 230 14.55 30.30 -29.66
CA ASP A 230 13.14 29.91 -29.75
C ASP A 230 12.27 30.52 -28.65
N GLY A 231 12.91 31.18 -27.67
CA GLY A 231 12.25 31.76 -26.50
C GLY A 231 11.98 33.25 -26.66
N THR A 232 10.77 33.70 -26.33
CA THR A 232 10.44 35.12 -26.22
C THR A 232 10.54 35.58 -24.77
N ALA A 233 11.37 36.59 -24.48
CA ALA A 233 11.50 37.15 -23.14
C ALA A 233 10.15 37.67 -22.61
N THR A 234 9.84 37.37 -21.35
CA THR A 234 8.58 37.75 -20.69
C THR A 234 8.82 38.18 -19.25
N ASP A 235 7.81 38.75 -18.61
CA ASP A 235 7.86 39.13 -17.20
C ASP A 235 7.73 37.90 -16.28
N LEU A 236 8.28 37.99 -15.08
CA LEU A 236 8.14 36.96 -14.05
C LEU A 236 6.67 36.79 -13.65
N VAL A 237 6.14 35.57 -13.73
CA VAL A 237 4.76 35.25 -13.30
C VAL A 237 4.69 35.06 -11.79
N SER A 238 5.75 34.56 -11.16
CA SER A 238 5.90 34.43 -9.72
C SER A 238 7.35 34.67 -9.28
N ASP A 239 7.53 35.08 -8.03
CA ASP A 239 8.86 35.25 -7.43
C ASP A 239 9.51 33.87 -7.19
N PRO A 240 10.81 33.69 -7.50
CA PRO A 240 11.50 32.44 -7.25
C PRO A 240 11.42 31.96 -5.79
N SER A 241 11.33 30.65 -5.59
CA SER A 241 11.26 30.06 -4.23
C SER A 241 12.57 30.15 -3.45
N VAL A 242 13.66 30.55 -4.12
CA VAL A 242 14.98 30.78 -3.52
C VAL A 242 15.44 32.20 -3.87
N PHE A 243 16.20 32.81 -2.97
CA PHE A 243 16.72 34.15 -3.18
C PHE A 243 17.65 34.22 -4.40
N CYS A 244 17.34 35.10 -5.35
CA CYS A 244 18.11 35.33 -6.58
C CYS A 244 18.36 36.83 -6.76
N ILE A 245 19.51 37.21 -7.29
CA ILE A 245 19.84 38.62 -7.61
C ILE A 245 19.40 38.93 -9.04
N GLU A 246 19.83 38.11 -10.00
CA GLU A 246 19.35 38.19 -11.38
C GLU A 246 18.17 37.24 -11.57
N LYS A 247 17.11 37.71 -12.23
CA LYS A 247 15.89 36.95 -12.49
C LYS A 247 15.46 37.18 -13.93
N VAL A 248 15.18 36.10 -14.64
CA VAL A 248 14.84 36.11 -16.07
C VAL A 248 13.72 35.12 -16.35
N ALA A 249 12.91 35.42 -17.37
CA ALA A 249 11.85 34.52 -17.81
C ALA A 249 11.68 34.55 -19.33
N TRP A 250 11.31 33.40 -19.89
CA TRP A 250 11.05 33.20 -21.31
C TRP A 250 9.79 32.37 -21.52
N GLU A 251 9.04 32.70 -22.56
CA GLU A 251 7.99 31.85 -23.11
C GLU A 251 8.52 31.05 -24.30
N PHE A 252 8.26 29.74 -24.29
CA PHE A 252 8.59 28.82 -25.38
C PHE A 252 7.31 28.20 -25.95
N GLY A 253 7.30 27.93 -27.26
CA GLY A 253 6.22 27.25 -27.96
C GLY A 253 5.07 28.16 -28.42
N THR A 254 4.13 27.57 -29.14
CA THR A 254 3.00 28.27 -29.77
C THR A 254 1.66 27.63 -29.42
N GLY A 255 0.61 28.44 -29.23
CA GLY A 255 -0.75 27.95 -29.00
C GLY A 255 -0.95 27.37 -27.59
N GLU A 256 -1.44 26.13 -27.51
CA GLU A 256 -1.74 25.47 -26.23
C GLU A 256 -0.51 24.85 -25.53
N ASN A 257 0.61 24.69 -26.23
CA ASN A 257 1.85 24.09 -25.69
C ASN A 257 2.85 25.15 -25.17
N LYS A 258 2.35 26.31 -24.73
CA LYS A 258 3.23 27.37 -24.21
C LYS A 258 3.82 26.98 -22.86
N ARG A 259 5.15 26.98 -22.79
CA ARG A 259 5.92 26.74 -21.56
C ARG A 259 6.55 28.04 -21.09
N LEU A 260 6.40 28.33 -19.81
CA LEU A 260 7.09 29.42 -19.13
C LEU A 260 8.33 28.85 -18.46
N VAL A 261 9.49 29.38 -18.80
CA VAL A 261 10.75 29.08 -18.13
C VAL A 261 11.13 30.27 -17.28
N GLN A 262 11.29 30.05 -15.98
CA GLN A 262 11.82 31.05 -15.06
C GLN A 262 13.19 30.59 -14.57
N ALA A 263 14.17 31.50 -14.55
CA ALA A 263 15.48 31.20 -14.04
C ALA A 263 16.02 32.35 -13.18
N GLY A 264 16.88 32.01 -12.24
CA GLY A 264 17.51 32.94 -11.33
C GLY A 264 18.99 32.62 -11.12
N ALA A 265 19.78 33.66 -10.91
CA ALA A 265 21.20 33.53 -10.63
C ALA A 265 21.60 34.27 -9.35
N LEU A 266 22.60 33.70 -8.70
CA LEU A 266 23.24 34.23 -7.50
C LEU A 266 24.74 34.01 -7.61
N ARG A 267 25.55 35.08 -7.55
CA ARG A 267 27.02 35.03 -7.65
C ARG A 267 27.51 34.42 -8.97
N GLY A 268 26.85 34.76 -10.08
CA GLY A 268 27.18 34.29 -11.42
C GLY A 268 26.90 32.80 -11.68
N LYS A 269 26.16 32.13 -10.78
CA LYS A 269 25.72 30.72 -10.94
C LYS A 269 24.20 30.63 -10.94
N CYS A 270 23.66 29.72 -11.73
CA CYS A 270 22.21 29.47 -11.77
C CYS A 270 21.82 28.73 -10.49
N ASN A 271 21.01 29.37 -9.65
CA ASN A 271 20.53 28.79 -8.39
C ASN A 271 19.03 28.48 -8.41
N TYR A 272 18.32 28.93 -9.44
CA TYR A 272 16.91 28.65 -9.66
C TYR A 272 16.64 28.42 -11.14
N PHE A 273 15.90 27.36 -11.45
CA PHE A 273 15.37 27.08 -12.78
C PHE A 273 14.06 26.32 -12.62
N GLU A 274 13.02 26.70 -13.35
CA GLU A 274 11.74 26.01 -13.33
C GLU A 274 11.04 26.13 -14.68
N ILE A 275 10.64 24.99 -15.24
CA ILE A 275 9.74 24.93 -16.37
C ILE A 275 8.32 24.74 -15.84
N SER A 276 7.46 25.70 -16.13
CA SER A 276 6.05 25.69 -15.77
C SER A 276 5.18 25.88 -17.01
N GLU A 277 3.93 25.45 -16.95
CA GLU A 277 2.96 25.78 -17.99
C GLU A 277 2.39 27.18 -17.74
N ILE A 278 2.15 27.94 -18.80
CA ILE A 278 1.46 29.24 -18.67
C ILE A 278 0.04 28.96 -18.19
N LYS A 279 -0.22 29.26 -16.91
CA LYS A 279 -1.58 29.24 -16.37
C LYS A 279 -2.47 30.10 -17.28
N LYS A 280 -3.47 29.50 -17.94
CA LYS A 280 -4.50 30.28 -18.65
C LYS A 280 -5.11 31.25 -17.63
N LYS A 281 -4.99 32.56 -17.84
CA LYS A 281 -5.57 33.61 -16.98
C LYS A 281 -7.06 33.31 -16.80
N GLY A 282 -7.47 32.88 -15.60
CA GLY A 282 -8.82 32.36 -15.30
C GLY A 282 -8.86 30.92 -14.75
N GLN A 283 -7.73 30.21 -14.73
CA GLN A 283 -7.56 28.92 -14.05
C GLN A 283 -6.97 29.05 -12.64
N ASP A 284 -7.02 30.24 -12.05
CA ASP A 284 -7.22 30.28 -10.61
C ASP A 284 -8.59 29.65 -10.39
N LYS A 285 -8.61 28.35 -10.08
CA LYS A 285 -9.49 27.90 -9.02
C LYS A 285 -9.06 28.72 -7.80
N THR A 286 -9.50 29.99 -7.72
CA THR A 286 -9.92 30.53 -6.44
C THR A 286 -10.81 29.41 -5.92
N ASP A 287 -10.40 28.78 -4.81
CA ASP A 287 -11.16 27.70 -4.19
C ASP A 287 -12.61 28.18 -4.11
N ALA A 288 -13.43 27.80 -5.10
CA ALA A 288 -14.81 28.24 -5.17
C ALA A 288 -15.36 27.77 -3.82
N PRO A 289 -15.90 28.68 -2.98
CA PRO A 289 -16.03 28.43 -1.57
C PRO A 289 -16.72 27.09 -1.40
N LYS A 290 -15.94 26.09 -0.94
CA LYS A 290 -16.39 24.70 -0.91
C LYS A 290 -17.76 24.71 -0.27
N THR A 291 -18.76 24.18 -0.98
CA THR A 291 -20.14 24.19 -0.47
C THR A 291 -20.16 23.58 0.92
N LEU A 292 -21.09 24.02 1.77
CA LEU A 292 -21.20 23.52 3.15
C LEU A 292 -21.20 21.98 3.18
N TRP A 293 -21.85 21.33 2.20
CA TRP A 293 -21.87 19.88 2.03
C TRP A 293 -20.51 19.25 1.74
N VAL A 294 -19.66 19.87 0.92
CA VAL A 294 -18.29 19.40 0.67
C VAL A 294 -17.44 19.52 1.94
N ARG A 295 -17.53 20.63 2.68
CA ARG A 295 -16.82 20.80 3.96
C ARG A 295 -17.27 19.81 5.03
N ILE A 296 -18.58 19.55 5.10
CA ILE A 296 -19.15 18.52 5.99
C ILE A 296 -18.64 17.14 5.54
N ALA A 297 -18.64 16.83 4.24
CA ALA A 297 -18.15 15.55 3.72
C ALA A 297 -16.65 15.33 4.03
N GLU A 298 -15.80 16.34 3.83
CA GLU A 298 -14.35 16.28 4.13
C GLU A 298 -14.08 15.97 5.61
N ASN A 299 -14.75 16.67 6.52
CA ASN A 299 -14.54 16.48 7.96
C ASN A 299 -15.29 15.26 8.53
N SER A 300 -16.38 14.83 7.90
CA SER A 300 -17.22 13.74 8.39
C SER A 300 -16.48 12.40 8.45
N GLY A 301 -15.57 12.13 7.51
CA GLY A 301 -14.74 10.93 7.52
C GLY A 301 -13.87 10.86 8.77
N MET A 302 -13.13 11.93 9.06
CA MET A 302 -12.28 12.02 10.24
C MET A 302 -13.07 11.93 11.56
N VAL A 303 -14.22 12.60 11.64
CA VAL A 303 -15.12 12.53 12.79
C VAL A 303 -15.64 11.09 12.97
N LEU A 304 -16.11 10.45 11.90
CA LEU A 304 -16.58 9.05 11.94
C LEU A 304 -15.47 8.10 12.38
N PHE A 305 -14.27 8.21 11.82
CA PHE A 305 -13.11 7.40 12.23
C PHE A 305 -12.76 7.60 13.71
N SER A 306 -12.83 8.84 14.20
CA SER A 306 -12.57 9.16 15.61
C SER A 306 -13.63 8.57 16.53
N LEU A 307 -14.91 8.66 16.17
CA LEU A 307 -16.03 8.06 16.91
C LEU A 307 -15.92 6.52 16.94
N VAL A 308 -15.56 5.90 15.82
CA VAL A 308 -15.29 4.46 15.75
C VAL A 308 -14.16 4.09 16.72
N LYS A 309 -13.03 4.80 16.68
CA LYS A 309 -11.90 4.57 17.61
C LYS A 309 -12.34 4.64 19.07
N ILE A 310 -13.05 5.71 19.46
CA ILE A 310 -13.56 5.88 20.83
C ILE A 310 -14.50 4.73 21.20
N THR A 311 -15.40 4.34 20.30
CA THR A 311 -16.34 3.23 20.53
C THR A 311 -15.60 1.93 20.77
N PHE A 312 -14.57 1.62 19.98
CA PHE A 312 -13.80 0.39 20.14
C PHE A 312 -12.87 0.39 21.35
N VAL A 313 -12.39 1.55 21.81
CA VAL A 313 -11.73 1.67 23.12
C VAL A 313 -12.68 1.29 24.24
N LEU A 314 -13.92 1.83 24.22
CA LEU A 314 -14.93 1.51 25.21
C LEU A 314 -15.33 0.02 25.17
N LEU A 315 -15.55 -0.53 23.97
CA LEU A 315 -15.87 -1.96 23.81
C LEU A 315 -14.72 -2.86 24.27
N ALA A 316 -13.48 -2.54 23.92
CA ALA A 316 -12.30 -3.28 24.39
C ALA A 316 -12.22 -3.27 25.93
N TRP A 317 -12.43 -2.12 26.56
CA TRP A 317 -12.46 -2.00 28.02
C TRP A 317 -13.57 -2.82 28.67
N VAL A 318 -14.80 -2.77 28.12
CA VAL A 318 -15.93 -3.59 28.59
C VAL A 318 -15.61 -5.08 28.45
N ASN A 319 -15.07 -5.49 27.30
CA ASN A 319 -14.75 -6.88 27.01
C ASN A 319 -13.62 -7.43 27.88
N LEU A 320 -12.62 -6.61 28.18
CA LEU A 320 -11.53 -6.93 29.10
C LEU A 320 -12.04 -7.10 30.54
N ARG A 321 -12.85 -6.15 31.03
CA ARG A 321 -13.46 -6.27 32.37
C ARG A 321 -14.36 -7.51 32.50
N ALA A 322 -15.03 -7.88 31.42
CA ALA A 322 -15.87 -9.07 31.37
C ALA A 322 -15.07 -10.39 31.21
N SER A 323 -13.73 -10.34 31.11
CA SER A 323 -12.86 -11.50 30.83
C SER A 323 -13.29 -12.31 29.60
N ARG A 324 -13.86 -11.62 28.60
CA ARG A 324 -14.32 -12.24 27.35
C ARG A 324 -13.28 -12.13 26.24
N ALA A 325 -12.41 -11.12 26.28
CA ALA A 325 -11.50 -10.83 25.19
C ALA A 325 -10.33 -11.82 25.08
N ASP A 326 -9.89 -12.10 23.86
CA ASP A 326 -8.65 -12.84 23.60
C ASP A 326 -7.44 -11.88 23.60
N LEU A 327 -6.78 -11.75 24.76
CA LEU A 327 -5.60 -10.89 24.90
C LEU A 327 -4.40 -11.41 24.12
N ASN A 328 -4.21 -12.72 24.07
CA ASN A 328 -3.07 -13.33 23.40
C ASN A 328 -3.15 -13.12 21.88
N GLY A 329 -4.33 -13.34 21.29
CA GLY A 329 -4.55 -13.04 19.88
C GLY A 329 -4.37 -11.56 19.56
N ALA A 330 -4.87 -10.66 20.42
CA ALA A 330 -4.69 -9.22 20.26
C ALA A 330 -3.20 -8.81 20.25
N LEU A 331 -2.42 -9.32 21.22
CA LEU A 331 -0.99 -9.03 21.32
C LEU A 331 -0.20 -9.60 20.15
N ARG A 332 -0.51 -10.82 19.68
CA ARG A 332 0.15 -11.42 18.51
C ARG A 332 -0.17 -10.65 17.23
N ALA A 333 -1.43 -10.25 17.01
CA ALA A 333 -1.83 -9.44 15.86
C ALA A 333 -1.15 -8.05 15.89
N ALA A 334 -1.11 -7.42 17.05
CA ALA A 334 -0.41 -6.14 17.24
C ALA A 334 1.10 -6.26 17.02
N ALA A 335 1.74 -7.30 17.55
CA ALA A 335 3.18 -7.55 17.37
C ALA A 335 3.54 -7.84 15.92
N PHE A 336 2.69 -8.57 15.19
CA PHE A 336 2.87 -8.83 13.76
C PHE A 336 2.83 -7.52 12.95
N VAL A 337 1.81 -6.69 13.16
CA VAL A 337 1.69 -5.40 12.47
C VAL A 337 2.80 -4.43 12.88
N PHE A 338 3.16 -4.40 14.16
CA PHE A 338 4.30 -3.64 14.66
C PHE A 338 5.60 -4.03 13.94
N GLY A 339 5.89 -5.33 13.84
CA GLY A 339 7.07 -5.83 13.16
C GLY A 339 7.14 -5.43 11.67
N LEU A 340 6.00 -5.41 10.98
CA LEU A 340 5.93 -4.95 9.59
C LEU A 340 6.23 -3.45 9.45
N TYR A 341 5.70 -2.61 10.33
CA TYR A 341 6.03 -1.19 10.36
C TYR A 341 7.49 -0.96 10.77
N VAL A 342 8.06 -1.74 11.69
CA VAL A 342 9.49 -1.69 12.01
C VAL A 342 10.33 -2.02 10.78
N ILE A 343 9.99 -3.06 10.00
CA ILE A 343 10.71 -3.39 8.76
C ILE A 343 10.62 -2.23 7.77
N GLN A 344 9.43 -1.65 7.58
CA GLN A 344 9.27 -0.49 6.72
C GLN A 344 10.14 0.67 7.18
N GLU A 345 10.02 1.11 8.44
CA GLU A 345 10.77 2.26 8.94
C GLU A 345 12.27 2.01 8.91
N VAL A 346 12.76 0.86 9.38
CA VAL A 346 14.21 0.57 9.37
C VAL A 346 14.78 0.58 7.95
N LEU A 347 14.06 0.04 6.97
CA LEU A 347 14.52 0.02 5.58
C LEU A 347 14.40 1.39 4.90
N SER A 348 13.37 2.18 5.24
CA SER A 348 13.22 3.56 4.78
C SER A 348 14.26 4.50 5.43
N LEU A 349 14.60 4.31 6.71
CA LEU A 349 15.54 5.13 7.49
C LEU A 349 17.01 4.75 7.30
N ARG A 350 17.33 3.46 7.03
CA ARG A 350 18.70 3.04 6.68
C ARG A 350 19.22 3.72 5.42
N MET A 351 18.31 4.16 4.56
CA MET A 351 18.66 5.00 3.44
C MET A 351 19.11 6.38 3.93
N THR A 352 18.57 6.93 5.03
CA THR A 352 18.58 8.36 5.42
C THR A 352 19.84 8.93 6.09
N SER A 353 20.67 8.15 6.82
CA SER A 353 21.81 8.73 7.57
C SER A 353 23.06 7.84 7.59
N PRO A 354 24.28 8.38 7.32
CA PRO A 354 25.54 7.68 7.59
C PRO A 354 25.77 7.44 9.09
N THR A 355 25.02 8.11 9.98
CA THR A 355 24.99 7.87 11.43
C THR A 355 23.76 7.06 11.86
N PHE A 356 23.50 5.95 11.16
CA PHE A 356 22.34 5.06 11.33
C PHE A 356 21.90 4.84 12.80
N TRP A 357 22.82 4.47 13.70
CA TRP A 357 22.44 4.18 15.09
C TRP A 357 22.06 5.42 15.90
N ARG A 358 22.63 6.58 15.57
CA ARG A 358 22.32 7.86 16.24
C ARG A 358 21.00 8.43 15.72
N SER A 359 20.78 8.42 14.41
CA SER A 359 19.53 8.87 13.81
C SER A 359 18.37 7.92 14.14
N LEU A 360 18.58 6.59 14.15
CA LEU A 360 17.54 5.63 14.56
C LEU A 360 17.07 5.89 15.99
N LEU A 361 17.98 6.03 16.96
CA LEU A 361 17.57 6.27 18.35
C LEU A 361 16.97 7.66 18.56
N TYR A 362 17.41 8.66 17.81
CA TYR A 362 16.93 10.04 17.92
C TYR A 362 15.58 10.24 17.21
N GLU A 363 15.42 9.74 15.98
CA GLU A 363 14.16 9.78 15.22
C GLU A 363 13.08 8.87 15.81
N LEU A 364 13.46 7.73 16.43
CA LEU A 364 12.51 6.91 17.20
C LEU A 364 12.03 7.59 18.48
N TRP A 365 12.76 8.57 19.04
CA TRP A 365 12.43 9.19 20.33
C TRP A 365 11.86 10.61 20.20
N GLU A 366 12.29 11.37 19.19
CA GLU A 366 11.94 12.79 19.00
C GLU A 366 10.95 13.03 17.85
N ASP A 367 10.87 12.12 16.85
CA ASP A 367 10.06 12.29 15.63
C ASP A 367 8.99 11.19 15.38
N ARG A 368 8.18 11.40 14.34
CA ARG A 368 6.97 10.65 13.92
C ARG A 368 7.03 9.10 13.86
N PRO A 369 8.12 8.39 13.49
CA PRO A 369 8.03 6.97 13.12
C PRO A 369 7.67 6.04 14.28
N PHE A 370 8.13 6.31 15.50
CA PHE A 370 7.83 5.47 16.65
C PHE A 370 6.37 5.60 17.11
N GLY A 371 5.86 6.84 17.14
CA GLY A 371 4.45 7.13 17.40
C GLY A 371 3.53 6.51 16.34
N HIS A 372 3.94 6.51 15.07
CA HIS A 372 3.23 5.86 13.98
C HIS A 372 3.17 4.33 14.16
N MET A 373 4.31 3.66 14.34
CA MET A 373 4.35 2.18 14.49
C MET A 373 3.61 1.69 15.75
N ILE A 374 3.81 2.33 16.90
CA ILE A 374 3.12 1.97 18.15
C ILE A 374 1.65 2.34 18.04
N GLY A 375 1.31 3.49 17.47
CA GLY A 375 -0.06 3.93 17.25
C GLY A 375 -0.86 2.91 16.45
N HIS A 376 -0.31 2.40 15.35
CA HIS A 376 -0.96 1.36 14.55
C HIS A 376 -1.05 0.02 15.28
N ALA A 377 0.01 -0.42 15.96
CA ALA A 377 -0.01 -1.66 16.74
C ALA A 377 -1.05 -1.61 17.88
N PHE A 378 -1.09 -0.50 18.62
CA PHE A 378 -2.07 -0.24 19.67
C PHE A 378 -3.49 -0.18 19.11
N HIS A 379 -3.67 0.45 17.95
CA HIS A 379 -4.95 0.52 17.26
C HIS A 379 -5.47 -0.87 16.85
N ILE A 380 -4.61 -1.73 16.29
CA ILE A 380 -4.93 -3.13 16.00
C ILE A 380 -5.30 -3.88 17.28
N CYS A 381 -4.53 -3.71 18.36
CA CYS A 381 -4.81 -4.34 19.65
C CYS A 381 -6.20 -3.97 20.17
N ILE A 382 -6.53 -2.67 20.22
CA ILE A 382 -7.83 -2.18 20.69
C ILE A 382 -8.97 -2.69 19.80
N ILE A 383 -8.84 -2.55 18.47
CA ILE A 383 -9.88 -3.00 17.55
C ILE A 383 -10.10 -4.49 17.74
N TYR A 384 -9.04 -5.30 17.76
CA TYR A 384 -9.14 -6.74 17.97
C TYR A 384 -9.90 -7.05 19.27
N LEU A 385 -9.49 -6.49 20.41
CA LEU A 385 -10.16 -6.69 21.70
C LEU A 385 -11.63 -6.25 21.70
N GLY A 386 -11.97 -5.21 20.93
CA GLY A 386 -13.33 -4.71 20.81
C GLY A 386 -14.21 -5.53 19.85
N ILE A 387 -13.70 -5.94 18.68
CA ILE A 387 -14.48 -6.70 17.68
C ILE A 387 -14.60 -8.18 18.06
N GLU A 388 -13.57 -8.75 18.66
CA GLU A 388 -13.38 -10.19 18.70
C GLU A 388 -14.55 -10.91 19.40
N PRO A 389 -15.02 -10.50 20.59
CA PRO A 389 -16.17 -11.15 21.22
C PRO A 389 -17.47 -11.03 20.42
N TYR A 390 -17.67 -9.94 19.69
CA TYR A 390 -18.86 -9.73 18.88
C TYR A 390 -18.83 -10.57 17.60
N VAL A 391 -17.67 -10.66 16.95
CA VAL A 391 -17.48 -11.50 15.76
C VAL A 391 -17.58 -12.97 16.15
N ARG A 392 -16.98 -13.41 17.26
CA ARG A 392 -17.15 -14.79 17.75
C ARG A 392 -18.62 -15.16 17.99
N ARG A 393 -19.42 -14.21 18.48
CA ARG A 393 -20.84 -14.43 18.77
C ARG A 393 -21.70 -14.54 17.51
N HIS A 394 -21.43 -13.73 16.49
CA HIS A 394 -22.32 -13.61 15.32
C HIS A 394 -21.79 -14.29 14.06
N TRP A 395 -20.46 -14.29 13.89
CA TRP A 395 -19.76 -14.84 12.73
C TRP A 395 -18.49 -15.59 13.17
N PRO A 396 -18.60 -16.62 14.04
CA PRO A 396 -17.45 -17.32 14.60
C PRO A 396 -16.52 -17.90 13.52
N ARG A 397 -17.10 -18.40 12.43
CA ARG A 397 -16.36 -18.98 11.30
C ARG A 397 -15.45 -17.96 10.61
N SER A 398 -15.77 -16.67 10.67
CA SER A 398 -14.97 -15.62 10.02
C SER A 398 -13.63 -15.36 10.70
N LEU A 399 -13.45 -15.79 11.96
CA LEU A 399 -12.19 -15.65 12.71
C LEU A 399 -11.34 -16.94 12.73
N VAL A 400 -11.84 -18.08 12.24
CA VAL A 400 -11.12 -19.36 12.30
C VAL A 400 -9.76 -19.27 11.60
N GLY A 401 -9.73 -18.76 10.36
CA GLY A 401 -8.49 -18.60 9.60
C GLY A 401 -7.48 -17.69 10.30
N LEU A 402 -7.93 -16.54 10.84
CA LEU A 402 -7.07 -15.62 11.58
C LEU A 402 -6.55 -16.23 12.89
N ALA A 403 -7.40 -16.87 13.68
CA ALA A 403 -7.02 -17.49 14.95
C ALA A 403 -5.96 -18.59 14.74
N ARG A 404 -6.14 -19.44 13.72
CA ARG A 404 -5.16 -20.49 13.37
C ARG A 404 -3.84 -19.93 12.86
N LEU A 405 -3.88 -18.85 12.09
CA LEU A 405 -2.69 -18.15 11.63
C LEU A 405 -1.89 -17.60 12.83
N LEU A 406 -2.59 -16.95 13.78
CA LEU A 406 -1.97 -16.43 15.01
C LEU A 406 -1.46 -17.54 15.94
N ASP A 407 -2.03 -18.75 15.86
CA ASP A 407 -1.54 -19.96 16.55
C ASP A 407 -0.43 -20.70 15.77
N LEU A 408 0.12 -20.11 14.71
CA LEU A 408 1.19 -20.66 13.88
C LEU A 408 0.83 -22.00 13.21
N ARG A 409 -0.45 -22.27 12.96
CA ARG A 409 -0.92 -23.49 12.28
C ARG A 409 -0.98 -23.30 10.76
N TRP A 410 0.12 -22.84 10.16
CA TRP A 410 0.20 -22.39 8.76
C TRP A 410 -0.19 -23.46 7.72
N THR A 411 -0.11 -24.75 8.07
CA THR A 411 -0.45 -25.89 7.20
C THR A 411 -1.91 -26.32 7.26
N ASP A 412 -2.74 -25.59 8.00
CA ASP A 412 -4.16 -25.92 8.16
C ASP A 412 -4.93 -25.74 6.84
N GLN A 413 -5.83 -26.68 6.55
CA GLN A 413 -6.65 -26.70 5.34
C GLN A 413 -7.49 -25.42 5.17
N ARG A 414 -7.97 -24.84 6.28
CA ARG A 414 -8.79 -23.63 6.27
C ARG A 414 -8.03 -22.40 5.80
N ILE A 415 -6.79 -22.26 6.27
CA ILE A 415 -5.90 -21.18 5.83
C ILE A 415 -5.68 -21.30 4.32
N GLY A 416 -5.46 -22.52 3.83
CA GLY A 416 -5.32 -22.79 2.40
C GLY A 416 -6.53 -22.36 1.56
N GLN A 417 -7.73 -22.66 2.05
CA GLN A 417 -8.97 -22.24 1.40
C GLN A 417 -9.13 -20.71 1.39
N GLU A 418 -8.92 -20.05 2.53
CA GLU A 418 -9.05 -18.59 2.63
C GLU A 418 -7.99 -17.86 1.79
N LEU A 419 -6.76 -18.39 1.71
CA LEU A 419 -5.71 -17.90 0.81
C LEU A 419 -6.16 -18.00 -0.66
N LEU A 420 -6.54 -19.19 -1.14
CA LEU A 420 -6.90 -19.39 -2.54
C LEU A 420 -8.12 -18.56 -2.94
N ILE A 421 -9.15 -18.52 -2.09
CA ILE A 421 -10.37 -17.73 -2.34
C ILE A 421 -10.03 -16.24 -2.35
N GLY A 422 -9.18 -15.78 -1.43
CA GLY A 422 -8.74 -14.39 -1.37
C GLY A 422 -7.97 -13.96 -2.62
N VAL A 423 -6.97 -14.74 -3.06
CA VAL A 423 -6.22 -14.40 -4.29
C VAL A 423 -7.14 -14.43 -5.50
N SER A 424 -8.07 -15.38 -5.57
CA SER A 424 -9.03 -15.49 -6.68
C SER A 424 -10.01 -14.33 -6.72
N ALA A 425 -10.51 -13.87 -5.57
CA ALA A 425 -11.36 -12.70 -5.47
C ALA A 425 -10.59 -11.43 -5.86
N GLY A 426 -9.32 -11.32 -5.48
CA GLY A 426 -8.43 -10.25 -5.93
C GLY A 426 -8.25 -10.27 -7.45
N GLY A 427 -7.98 -11.45 -8.03
CA GLY A 427 -7.93 -11.67 -9.47
C GLY A 427 -9.23 -11.29 -10.18
N PHE A 428 -10.39 -11.64 -9.61
CA PHE A 428 -11.69 -11.22 -10.13
C PHE A 428 -11.86 -9.70 -10.12
N CYS A 429 -11.48 -9.01 -9.04
CA CYS A 429 -11.52 -7.55 -8.98
C CYS A 429 -10.64 -6.92 -10.06
N LEU A 430 -9.43 -7.46 -10.30
CA LEU A 430 -8.53 -6.99 -11.36
C LEU A 430 -9.16 -7.15 -12.76
N ILE A 431 -9.77 -8.31 -13.03
CA ILE A 431 -10.49 -8.57 -14.28
C ILE A 431 -11.64 -7.58 -14.44
N ALA A 432 -12.45 -7.39 -13.39
CA ALA A 432 -13.64 -6.55 -13.43
C ALA A 432 -13.29 -5.07 -13.67
N THR A 433 -12.29 -4.55 -12.95
CA THR A 433 -11.78 -3.20 -13.18
C THR A 433 -11.28 -3.07 -14.62
N ARG A 434 -10.56 -4.07 -15.15
CA ARG A 434 -10.06 -4.01 -16.52
C ARG A 434 -11.15 -4.05 -17.58
N LEU A 435 -12.18 -4.88 -17.41
CA LEU A 435 -13.29 -4.94 -18.36
C LEU A 435 -14.01 -3.59 -18.43
N LEU A 436 -14.23 -2.94 -17.28
CA LEU A 436 -14.81 -1.60 -17.24
C LEU A 436 -13.93 -0.57 -17.95
N SER A 437 -12.63 -0.67 -17.76
CA SER A 437 -11.65 0.22 -18.39
C SER A 437 -11.67 0.16 -19.91
N LEU A 438 -11.83 -1.06 -20.45
CA LEU A 438 -11.95 -1.27 -21.88
C LEU A 438 -13.31 -0.77 -22.39
N ALA A 439 -14.38 -1.00 -21.61
CA ALA A 439 -15.73 -0.57 -21.97
C ALA A 439 -15.92 0.95 -21.96
N THR A 440 -15.20 1.66 -21.09
CA THR A 440 -15.31 3.11 -20.93
C THR A 440 -14.28 3.90 -21.73
N GLU A 441 -13.39 3.22 -22.45
CA GLU A 441 -12.18 3.79 -23.08
C GLU A 441 -11.28 4.60 -22.11
N ASN A 442 -11.60 4.59 -20.82
CA ASN A 442 -10.83 5.18 -19.75
C ASN A 442 -9.88 4.11 -19.23
N ALA A 443 -8.68 4.04 -19.79
CA ALA A 443 -7.68 3.15 -19.21
C ALA A 443 -7.35 3.66 -17.79
N PRO A 444 -7.47 2.81 -16.75
CA PRO A 444 -7.06 3.10 -15.40
C PRO A 444 -5.56 3.25 -15.51
N PHE A 445 -5.13 4.49 -15.46
CA PHE A 445 -3.78 4.70 -15.02
C PHE A 445 -3.88 4.58 -13.50
N GLU A 446 -3.58 3.38 -12.99
CA GLU A 446 -3.33 3.22 -11.57
C GLU A 446 -2.18 4.16 -11.23
N THR A 447 -2.35 4.95 -10.18
CA THR A 447 -1.42 6.01 -9.77
C THR A 447 -0.01 5.46 -9.71
N VAL A 448 0.80 5.82 -10.72
CA VAL A 448 2.22 5.44 -10.83
C VAL A 448 3.08 6.27 -9.87
N ASP A 449 2.44 7.06 -9.00
CA ASP A 449 2.98 8.02 -8.03
C ASP A 449 4.21 7.52 -7.24
N ASP A 450 4.36 6.20 -7.20
CA ASP A 450 5.14 5.48 -6.22
C ASP A 450 6.10 4.45 -6.88
N VAL A 451 5.88 4.13 -8.16
CA VAL A 451 6.35 2.90 -8.82
C VAL A 451 7.87 2.88 -9.07
N LEU A 452 8.46 4.04 -9.38
CA LEU A 452 9.90 4.17 -9.60
C LEU A 452 10.69 4.31 -8.30
N SER A 453 10.08 4.83 -7.23
CA SER A 453 10.73 4.89 -5.93
C SER A 453 11.02 3.47 -5.41
N TYR A 454 10.18 2.49 -5.77
CA TYR A 454 10.30 1.07 -5.37
C TYR A 454 11.42 0.28 -6.04
N CYS A 455 12.18 0.92 -6.90
CA CYS A 455 13.21 0.27 -7.70
C CYS A 455 14.55 0.06 -6.97
N GLN A 456 14.57 0.36 -5.67
CA GLN A 456 15.63 0.00 -4.74
C GLN A 456 15.20 -1.22 -3.92
N PRO A 457 16.05 -2.25 -3.72
CA PRO A 457 15.64 -3.49 -3.06
C PRO A 457 15.09 -3.30 -1.65
N ALA A 458 15.68 -2.41 -0.85
CA ALA A 458 15.22 -2.15 0.51
C ALA A 458 13.86 -1.45 0.54
N LEU A 459 13.63 -0.48 -0.35
CA LEU A 459 12.37 0.26 -0.42
C LEU A 459 11.23 -0.60 -0.97
N PHE A 460 11.54 -1.51 -1.91
CA PHE A 460 10.59 -2.53 -2.36
C PHE A 460 10.09 -3.38 -1.19
N VAL A 461 10.99 -3.87 -0.34
CA VAL A 461 10.63 -4.65 0.85
C VAL A 461 9.88 -3.79 1.87
N ALA A 462 10.31 -2.56 2.12
CA ALA A 462 9.65 -1.63 3.03
C ALA A 462 8.18 -1.41 2.64
N VAL A 463 7.93 -1.22 1.35
CA VAL A 463 6.61 -0.98 0.79
C VAL A 463 5.76 -2.24 0.83
N LEU A 464 6.35 -3.40 0.52
CA LEU A 464 5.66 -4.68 0.67
C LEU A 464 5.21 -4.88 2.12
N SER A 465 6.09 -4.62 3.10
CA SER A 465 5.76 -4.65 4.52
C SER A 465 4.64 -3.68 4.90
N ASN A 466 4.70 -2.43 4.41
CA ASN A 466 3.66 -1.43 4.63
C ASN A 466 2.31 -1.86 4.01
N ARG A 467 2.29 -2.43 2.81
CA ARG A 467 1.05 -2.93 2.18
C ARG A 467 0.44 -4.08 2.97
N ILE A 468 1.25 -5.02 3.45
CA ILE A 468 0.76 -6.11 4.30
C ILE A 468 0.15 -5.51 5.59
N ALA A 469 0.84 -4.60 6.27
CA ALA A 469 0.33 -3.97 7.49
C ALA A 469 -0.99 -3.20 7.24
N THR A 470 -1.03 -2.42 6.15
CA THR A 470 -2.19 -1.62 5.74
C THR A 470 -3.41 -2.50 5.44
N VAL A 471 -3.21 -3.65 4.80
CA VAL A 471 -4.30 -4.60 4.50
C VAL A 471 -4.95 -5.11 5.78
N PHE A 472 -4.17 -5.47 6.80
CA PHE A 472 -4.72 -5.88 8.10
C PHE A 472 -5.46 -4.72 8.75
N LEU A 473 -4.87 -3.53 8.80
CA LEU A 473 -5.48 -2.32 9.33
C LEU A 473 -6.86 -2.05 8.72
N VAL A 474 -6.94 -2.02 7.38
CA VAL A 474 -8.19 -1.76 6.66
C VAL A 474 -9.20 -2.88 6.89
N ALA A 475 -8.79 -4.15 6.87
CA ALA A 475 -9.70 -5.26 7.15
C ALA A 475 -10.28 -5.19 8.57
N PHE A 476 -9.49 -4.81 9.58
CA PHE A 476 -9.96 -4.61 10.95
C PHE A 476 -10.94 -3.43 11.05
N VAL A 477 -10.67 -2.33 10.37
CA VAL A 477 -11.57 -1.17 10.29
C VAL A 477 -12.90 -1.54 9.62
N TYR A 478 -12.88 -2.24 8.48
CA TYR A 478 -14.11 -2.68 7.82
C TYR A 478 -14.90 -3.65 8.70
N THR A 479 -14.21 -4.56 9.39
CA THR A 479 -14.83 -5.46 10.37
C THR A 479 -15.46 -4.68 11.53
N SER A 480 -14.83 -3.59 11.97
CA SER A 480 -15.36 -2.70 13.00
C SER A 480 -16.69 -2.09 12.58
N PHE A 481 -16.80 -1.64 11.32
CA PHE A 481 -18.08 -1.17 10.77
C PHE A 481 -19.14 -2.28 10.73
N CYS A 482 -18.78 -3.50 10.32
CA CYS A 482 -19.69 -4.65 10.36
C CYS A 482 -20.24 -4.89 11.79
N VAL A 483 -19.38 -4.85 12.80
CA VAL A 483 -19.78 -5.01 14.21
C VAL A 483 -20.69 -3.87 14.67
N LEU A 484 -20.36 -2.61 14.35
CA LEU A 484 -21.18 -1.45 14.71
C LEU A 484 -22.57 -1.51 14.07
N VAL A 485 -22.66 -1.79 12.77
CA VAL A 485 -23.95 -1.96 12.08
C VAL A 485 -24.74 -3.10 12.72
N ARG A 486 -24.08 -4.20 13.10
CA ARG A 486 -24.76 -5.33 13.78
C ARG A 486 -25.30 -4.97 15.16
N ILE A 487 -24.59 -4.11 15.90
CA ILE A 487 -25.05 -3.61 17.21
C ILE A 487 -26.24 -2.66 17.05
N LEU A 488 -26.20 -1.78 16.05
CA LEU A 488 -27.24 -0.77 15.80
C LEU A 488 -28.51 -1.38 15.20
N VAL A 489 -28.38 -2.35 14.30
CA VAL A 489 -29.50 -2.93 13.55
C VAL A 489 -29.99 -4.20 14.24
N LYS A 490 -31.12 -4.07 14.96
CA LYS A 490 -31.79 -5.18 15.65
C LYS A 490 -32.93 -5.83 14.84
N ARG A 491 -33.60 -5.06 13.96
CA ARG A 491 -34.84 -5.49 13.27
C ARG A 491 -34.71 -5.71 11.77
N VAL A 492 -33.75 -5.07 11.10
CA VAL A 492 -33.53 -5.18 9.65
C VAL A 492 -32.55 -6.32 9.36
N ARG A 493 -32.65 -6.93 8.16
CA ARG A 493 -31.66 -7.89 7.68
C ARG A 493 -30.28 -7.23 7.67
N PHE A 494 -29.35 -7.77 8.47
CA PHE A 494 -28.00 -7.24 8.64
C PHE A 494 -27.29 -7.03 7.29
N GLU A 495 -27.41 -7.99 6.37
CA GLU A 495 -26.80 -7.95 5.03
C GLU A 495 -27.20 -6.70 4.24
N ILE A 496 -28.48 -6.33 4.29
CA ILE A 496 -28.97 -5.12 3.60
C ILE A 496 -28.40 -3.88 4.28
N ALA A 497 -28.43 -3.82 5.61
CA ALA A 497 -27.94 -2.66 6.35
C ALA A 497 -26.44 -2.41 6.15
N ILE A 498 -25.62 -3.46 6.14
CA ILE A 498 -24.17 -3.32 5.96
C ILE A 498 -23.82 -2.94 4.52
N LEU A 499 -24.53 -3.49 3.52
CA LEU A 499 -24.35 -3.11 2.13
C LEU A 499 -24.75 -1.65 1.90
N THR A 500 -25.90 -1.22 2.44
CA THR A 500 -26.33 0.19 2.36
C THR A 500 -25.32 1.11 3.03
N PHE A 501 -24.80 0.76 4.21
CA PHE A 501 -23.76 1.54 4.89
C PHE A 501 -22.53 1.71 4.01
N PHE A 502 -22.02 0.64 3.42
CA PHE A 502 -20.83 0.71 2.57
C PHE A 502 -21.07 1.43 1.24
N VAL A 503 -22.27 1.35 0.66
CA VAL A 503 -22.64 2.15 -0.52
C VAL A 503 -22.63 3.63 -0.17
N ILE A 504 -23.23 4.02 0.97
CA ILE A 504 -23.21 5.41 1.43
C ILE A 504 -21.76 5.86 1.69
N PHE A 505 -20.95 5.03 2.36
CA PHE A 505 -19.54 5.32 2.61
C PHE A 505 -18.74 5.48 1.30
N GLY A 506 -18.97 4.61 0.32
CA GLY A 506 -18.38 4.70 -1.02
C GLY A 506 -18.79 5.99 -1.74
N LEU A 507 -20.07 6.33 -1.72
CA LEU A 507 -20.59 7.59 -2.29
C LEU A 507 -19.99 8.83 -1.60
N MET A 508 -19.81 8.81 -0.28
CA MET A 508 -19.16 9.90 0.45
C MET A 508 -17.69 10.06 0.05
N ASN A 509 -16.96 8.96 -0.19
CA ASN A 509 -15.59 9.04 -0.73
C ASN A 509 -15.56 9.61 -2.15
N LEU A 510 -16.55 9.29 -2.99
CA LEU A 510 -16.65 9.83 -4.34
C LEU A 510 -16.93 11.33 -4.36
N LEU A 511 -17.67 11.86 -3.37
CA LEU A 511 -17.91 13.30 -3.21
C LEU A 511 -16.65 14.09 -2.83
N GLN A 512 -15.61 13.43 -2.30
CA GLN A 512 -14.32 14.06 -2.02
C GLN A 512 -13.40 14.07 -3.25
N ALA A 513 -13.74 13.32 -4.30
CA ALA A 513 -12.96 13.31 -5.52
C ALA A 513 -13.37 14.52 -6.39
N ASP A 514 -12.38 15.34 -6.78
CA ASP A 514 -12.62 16.50 -7.66
C ASP A 514 -13.23 16.11 -9.01
N ASP A 515 -12.92 14.91 -9.51
CA ASP A 515 -13.48 14.33 -10.73
C ASP A 515 -13.30 12.79 -10.69
N PRO A 516 -14.28 12.03 -10.15
CA PRO A 516 -14.14 10.60 -9.98
C PRO A 516 -14.24 9.86 -11.31
N SER A 517 -13.17 9.14 -11.68
CA SER A 517 -13.21 8.28 -12.87
C SER A 517 -14.25 7.16 -12.72
N ALA A 518 -14.77 6.64 -13.84
CA ALA A 518 -15.67 5.49 -13.83
C ALA A 518 -15.08 4.27 -13.07
N ASN A 519 -13.76 4.08 -13.16
CA ASN A 519 -13.04 3.05 -12.41
C ASN A 519 -13.02 3.33 -10.91
N GLN A 520 -12.84 4.58 -10.49
CA GLN A 520 -12.89 4.95 -9.07
C GLN A 520 -14.29 4.73 -8.48
N ILE A 521 -15.35 5.07 -9.23
CA ILE A 521 -16.74 4.80 -8.84
C ILE A 521 -16.96 3.29 -8.68
N PHE A 522 -16.55 2.52 -9.68
CA PHE A 522 -16.72 1.08 -9.69
C PHE A 522 -15.97 0.39 -8.55
N VAL A 523 -14.69 0.73 -8.33
CA VAL A 523 -13.88 0.17 -7.25
C VAL A 523 -14.48 0.53 -5.89
N SER A 524 -14.96 1.77 -5.71
CA SER A 524 -15.57 2.23 -4.46
C SER A 524 -16.85 1.47 -4.08
N LEU A 525 -17.55 0.90 -5.07
CA LEU A 525 -18.77 0.11 -4.85
C LEU A 525 -18.50 -1.41 -4.84
N LEU A 526 -17.65 -1.90 -5.74
CA LEU A 526 -17.30 -3.31 -5.86
C LEU A 526 -16.56 -3.80 -4.61
N PHE A 527 -15.60 -3.01 -4.14
CA PHE A 527 -14.68 -3.45 -3.09
C PHE A 527 -15.40 -3.74 -1.76
N PRO A 528 -16.27 -2.86 -1.23
CA PRO A 528 -17.02 -3.19 -0.02
C PRO A 528 -17.98 -4.35 -0.19
N PHE A 529 -18.60 -4.50 -1.37
CA PHE A 529 -19.47 -5.64 -1.67
C PHE A 529 -18.72 -6.97 -1.61
N VAL A 530 -17.54 -7.03 -2.24
CA VAL A 530 -16.64 -8.18 -2.18
C VAL A 530 -16.19 -8.44 -0.74
N PHE A 531 -15.78 -7.39 -0.02
CA PHE A 531 -15.36 -7.51 1.38
C PHE A 531 -16.43 -8.13 2.26
N VAL A 532 -17.67 -7.61 2.25
CA VAL A 532 -18.78 -8.12 3.07
C VAL A 532 -19.10 -9.57 2.70
N THR A 533 -19.13 -9.88 1.41
CA THR A 533 -19.40 -11.24 0.92
C THR A 533 -18.34 -12.23 1.40
N LEU A 534 -17.07 -11.87 1.27
CA LEU A 534 -15.95 -12.70 1.73
C LEU A 534 -15.93 -12.85 3.24
N PHE A 535 -16.11 -11.75 3.98
CA PHE A 535 -16.10 -11.76 5.44
C PHE A 535 -17.19 -12.68 6.00
N LEU A 536 -18.41 -12.61 5.47
CA LEU A 536 -19.55 -13.39 5.94
C LEU A 536 -19.51 -14.86 5.50
N ARG A 537 -18.90 -15.18 4.36
CA ARG A 537 -18.94 -16.55 3.81
C ARG A 537 -17.65 -17.34 3.99
N PHE A 538 -16.50 -16.69 3.93
CA PHE A 538 -15.19 -17.36 3.86
C PHE A 538 -14.27 -16.96 5.00
N GLY A 539 -14.21 -15.69 5.38
CA GLY A 539 -13.52 -15.24 6.59
C GLY A 539 -12.64 -14.03 6.40
N PHE A 540 -12.08 -13.57 7.52
CA PHE A 540 -11.27 -12.37 7.61
C PHE A 540 -9.98 -12.47 6.79
N LEU A 541 -9.32 -13.63 6.78
CA LEU A 541 -8.04 -13.79 6.08
C LEU A 541 -8.25 -13.69 4.56
N ALA A 542 -9.35 -14.23 4.03
CA ALA A 542 -9.70 -14.11 2.62
C ALA A 542 -9.87 -12.63 2.19
N CYS A 543 -10.45 -11.79 3.05
CA CYS A 543 -10.55 -10.35 2.81
C CYS A 543 -9.16 -9.70 2.73
N CYS A 544 -8.28 -9.99 3.69
CA CYS A 544 -6.92 -9.46 3.68
C CYS A 544 -6.19 -9.86 2.38
N ILE A 545 -6.24 -11.12 2.00
CA ILE A 545 -5.51 -11.62 0.82
C ILE A 545 -6.07 -11.04 -0.49
N THR A 546 -7.38 -10.79 -0.56
CA THR A 546 -8.00 -10.08 -1.69
C THR A 546 -7.41 -8.69 -1.86
N MET A 547 -7.36 -7.91 -0.79
CA MET A 547 -6.78 -6.57 -0.79
C MET A 547 -5.29 -6.60 -1.13
N PHE A 548 -4.55 -7.51 -0.51
CA PHE A 548 -3.12 -7.67 -0.74
C PHE A 548 -2.83 -8.00 -2.21
N THR A 549 -3.63 -8.87 -2.84
CA THR A 549 -3.50 -9.21 -4.26
C THR A 549 -3.74 -7.98 -5.14
N MET A 550 -4.77 -7.18 -4.83
CA MET A 550 -5.03 -5.93 -5.55
C MET A 550 -3.87 -4.95 -5.38
N TYR A 551 -3.44 -4.65 -4.15
CA TYR A 551 -2.33 -3.73 -3.89
C TYR A 551 -1.01 -4.19 -4.51
N SER A 552 -0.70 -5.49 -4.46
CA SER A 552 0.53 -6.03 -5.06
C SER A 552 0.53 -5.88 -6.59
N CYS A 553 -0.64 -6.05 -7.22
CA CYS A 553 -0.78 -5.88 -8.66
C CYS A 553 -0.79 -4.40 -9.06
N THR A 554 -1.32 -3.50 -8.21
CA THR A 554 -1.23 -2.04 -8.46
C THR A 554 0.17 -1.48 -8.33
N LEU A 555 1.05 -2.17 -7.58
CA LEU A 555 2.48 -1.84 -7.50
C LEU A 555 3.26 -2.29 -8.75
N SER A 556 2.64 -3.05 -9.65
CA SER A 556 3.39 -3.79 -10.66
C SER A 556 3.78 -2.92 -11.86
N LEU A 557 5.09 -2.72 -11.99
CA LEU A 557 5.71 -2.23 -13.21
C LEU A 557 5.37 -3.12 -14.42
N PRO A 558 5.48 -2.59 -15.65
CA PRO A 558 5.41 -3.37 -16.88
C PRO A 558 6.28 -4.63 -16.81
N VAL A 559 5.71 -5.82 -17.03
CA VAL A 559 6.56 -7.00 -17.12
C VAL A 559 7.29 -6.97 -18.46
N ASN A 560 8.55 -6.55 -18.41
CA ASN A 560 9.48 -6.61 -19.52
C ASN A 560 10.77 -7.29 -19.03
N PRO A 561 11.12 -8.49 -19.53
CA PRO A 561 12.34 -9.19 -19.10
C PRO A 561 13.63 -8.40 -19.32
N GLU A 562 13.63 -7.47 -20.29
CA GLU A 562 14.78 -6.65 -20.67
C GLU A 562 14.93 -5.37 -19.83
N SER A 563 13.90 -4.99 -19.05
CA SER A 563 13.98 -3.76 -18.26
C SER A 563 14.82 -3.94 -17.01
N TRP A 564 15.46 -2.86 -16.58
CA TRP A 564 16.26 -2.85 -15.36
C TRP A 564 15.44 -3.16 -14.08
N TYR A 565 14.10 -3.03 -14.14
CA TYR A 565 13.16 -3.32 -13.05
C TYR A 565 12.43 -4.65 -13.16
N ALA A 566 12.78 -5.51 -14.13
CA ALA A 566 12.08 -6.76 -14.40
C ALA A 566 11.91 -7.64 -13.14
N GLY A 567 12.95 -7.73 -12.32
CA GLY A 567 12.94 -8.53 -11.09
C GLY A 567 11.83 -8.12 -10.11
N TYR A 568 11.61 -6.82 -9.91
CA TYR A 568 10.57 -6.31 -9.01
C TYR A 568 9.17 -6.61 -9.53
N ALA A 569 8.96 -6.44 -10.84
CA ALA A 569 7.70 -6.78 -11.49
C ALA A 569 7.40 -8.29 -11.35
N PHE A 570 8.39 -9.16 -11.61
CA PHE A 570 8.21 -10.59 -11.43
C PHE A 570 7.91 -10.98 -9.99
N ILE A 571 8.60 -10.40 -9.00
CA ILE A 571 8.33 -10.69 -7.58
C ILE A 571 6.90 -10.25 -7.20
N ALA A 572 6.45 -9.07 -7.65
CA ALA A 572 5.11 -8.56 -7.35
C ALA A 572 3.99 -9.51 -7.85
N PHE A 573 4.16 -10.15 -9.01
CA PHE A 573 3.23 -11.16 -9.53
C PHE A 573 3.48 -12.58 -8.98
N ALA A 574 4.72 -12.92 -8.64
CA ALA A 574 5.07 -14.24 -8.11
C ALA A 574 4.47 -14.45 -6.71
N ILE A 575 4.43 -13.43 -5.85
CA ILE A 575 3.87 -13.55 -4.51
C ILE A 575 2.40 -14.04 -4.54
N PRO A 576 1.44 -13.37 -5.23
CA PRO A 576 0.06 -13.85 -5.28
C PRO A 576 -0.05 -15.21 -6.00
N ALA A 577 0.76 -15.48 -7.03
CA ALA A 577 0.76 -16.79 -7.70
C ALA A 577 1.21 -17.93 -6.76
N VAL A 578 2.26 -17.71 -5.97
CA VAL A 578 2.76 -18.66 -4.97
C VAL A 578 1.74 -18.83 -3.85
N LEU A 579 1.11 -17.75 -3.37
CA LEU A 579 0.04 -17.83 -2.38
C LEU A 579 -1.18 -18.63 -2.89
N ALA A 580 -1.54 -18.49 -4.16
CA ALA A 580 -2.62 -19.26 -4.77
C ALA A 580 -2.27 -20.74 -4.89
N LEU A 581 -1.06 -21.08 -5.36
CA LEU A 581 -0.59 -22.46 -5.44
C LEU A 581 -0.46 -23.11 -4.05
N PHE A 582 0.14 -22.41 -3.11
CA PHE A 582 0.25 -22.84 -1.71
C PHE A 582 -1.13 -23.03 -1.09
N GLY A 583 -2.04 -22.08 -1.30
CA GLY A 583 -3.44 -22.15 -0.86
C GLY A 583 -4.17 -23.36 -1.45
N PHE A 584 -3.98 -23.64 -2.74
CA PHE A 584 -4.53 -24.82 -3.39
C PHE A 584 -4.00 -26.12 -2.77
N VAL A 585 -2.69 -26.30 -2.64
CA VAL A 585 -2.08 -27.52 -2.09
C VAL A 585 -2.50 -27.76 -0.64
N THR A 586 -2.49 -26.71 0.19
CA THR A 586 -2.94 -26.79 1.60
C THR A 586 -4.44 -27.06 1.70
N SER A 587 -5.27 -26.43 0.86
CA SER A 587 -6.72 -26.66 0.84
C SER A 587 -7.13 -28.08 0.48
N GLN A 588 -6.26 -28.85 -0.20
CA GLN A 588 -6.48 -30.26 -0.53
C GLN A 588 -5.89 -31.22 0.51
N GLY A 589 -5.25 -30.71 1.56
CA GLY A 589 -4.54 -31.53 2.56
C GLY A 589 -3.22 -32.11 2.05
N GLY A 590 -2.65 -31.56 0.97
CA GLY A 590 -1.43 -32.06 0.35
C GLY A 590 -0.20 -31.94 1.24
N ILE A 591 -0.08 -30.85 2.02
CA ILE A 591 1.09 -30.61 2.88
C ILE A 591 1.11 -31.55 4.09
N SER A 592 -0.03 -31.85 4.73
CA SER A 592 -0.03 -32.80 5.86
C SER A 592 0.33 -34.22 5.41
N LYS A 593 -0.08 -34.62 4.20
CA LYS A 593 0.32 -35.90 3.57
C LYS A 593 1.81 -35.94 3.21
N LEU A 594 2.37 -34.82 2.76
CA LEU A 594 3.81 -34.69 2.47
C LEU A 594 4.65 -34.75 3.75
N LEU A 595 4.23 -34.05 4.80
CA LEU A 595 4.93 -34.06 6.10
C LEU A 595 4.85 -35.43 6.78
N THR A 596 3.71 -36.12 6.73
CA THR A 596 3.59 -37.52 7.24
C THR A 596 4.37 -38.54 6.41
N HIS A 597 4.76 -38.23 5.17
CA HIS A 597 5.70 -39.05 4.40
C HIS A 597 7.17 -38.68 4.62
N LEU A 598 7.44 -37.48 5.15
CA LEU A 598 8.79 -36.98 5.45
C LEU A 598 9.22 -37.21 6.89
N GLU A 599 8.30 -37.48 7.83
CA GLU A 599 8.64 -38.06 9.13
C GLU A 599 9.25 -39.45 8.89
N PRO A 600 10.55 -39.64 9.18
CA PRO A 600 11.14 -40.96 9.06
C PRO A 600 10.41 -41.89 10.02
N ARG A 601 10.07 -43.09 9.55
CA ARG A 601 9.67 -44.25 10.35
C ARG A 601 10.74 -44.49 11.44
N LEU A 602 10.67 -43.77 12.55
CA LEU A 602 11.51 -43.97 13.73
C LEU A 602 10.86 -44.93 14.73
N GLU A 603 9.68 -45.47 14.41
CA GLU A 603 9.07 -46.58 15.13
C GLU A 603 9.15 -47.84 14.26
N GLY A 604 10.18 -48.64 14.50
CA GLY A 604 10.26 -49.97 13.90
C GLY A 604 11.66 -50.46 13.56
N GLN A 605 12.64 -50.30 14.45
CA GLN A 605 13.83 -51.15 14.47
C GLN A 605 14.61 -51.03 15.79
N THR A 606 14.00 -51.52 16.88
CA THR A 606 14.75 -52.03 18.04
C THR A 606 14.37 -53.48 18.27
N ILE A 607 14.77 -54.33 17.31
CA ILE A 607 15.05 -55.73 17.59
C ILE A 607 16.57 -55.79 17.80
N LEU A 608 16.99 -55.94 19.06
CA LEU A 608 18.27 -56.54 19.37
C LEU A 608 18.04 -57.61 20.45
N PRO A 609 18.38 -58.88 20.18
CA PRO A 609 18.33 -59.95 21.17
C PRO A 609 19.68 -60.01 21.91
N ARG A 610 19.67 -59.70 23.21
CA ARG A 610 20.28 -60.41 24.34
C ARG A 610 20.43 -59.49 25.54
#